data_AF-A0A2G6CJ41-F1
#
_entry.id   AF-A0A2G6CJ41-F1
#
_cell.length_a   1.000
_cell.length_b   1.000
_cell.length_c   1.000
_cell.angle_alpha   90.00
_cell.angle_beta   90.00
_cell.angle_gamma   90.00
#
_symmetry.space_group_name_H-M   'P 1'
#
loop_
_entity.id
_entity.type
_entity.pdbx_description
1 polymer ?
#
loop_
_entity_poly.entity_id
_entity_poly.type
_entity_poly.pdbx_seq_one_letter_code
_entity_poly.pdbx_strand_id
1 'polypeptide(L)'
;LGNKSPSRKAGEIDNRGSHFYLAMYWAEELANQDKDAELKAEFTPVAEALASNESTIVDELISIQGKPVDIDGYYFADDNLASDAMRPSQTFNKVLAGSSQTFNKVLAGL
;
A
#
# COMPACT_ATOMS: atom_id res chain seq x y z
N LEU A 1 16.52 9.17 5.85
CA LEU A 1 15.96 8.13 4.95
C LEU A 1 15.88 6.83 5.75
N GLY A 2 14.68 6.42 6.15
CA GLY A 2 14.45 5.34 7.14
C GLY A 2 14.77 3.91 6.69
N ASN A 3 15.76 3.70 5.81
CA ASN A 3 16.18 2.39 5.29
C ASN A 3 15.01 1.51 4.80
N LYS A 4 14.05 2.10 4.07
CA LYS A 4 12.86 1.41 3.54
C LYS A 4 12.96 1.04 2.04
N SER A 5 14.18 0.97 1.53
CA SER A 5 14.45 0.46 0.17
C SER A 5 14.46 -1.06 0.16
N PRO A 6 14.21 -1.72 -0.98
CA PRO A 6 14.25 -3.17 -1.08
C PRO A 6 15.61 -3.75 -0.66
N SER A 7 15.58 -4.74 0.22
CA SER A 7 16.70 -5.61 0.52
C SER A 7 16.84 -6.70 -0.55
N ARG A 8 17.99 -7.37 -0.54
CA ARG A 8 18.29 -8.53 -1.40
C ARG A 8 18.02 -9.87 -0.71
N LYS A 9 17.52 -9.86 0.53
CA LYS A 9 17.28 -11.06 1.34
C LYS A 9 15.78 -11.33 1.47
N ALA A 10 15.39 -12.59 1.34
CA ALA A 10 14.05 -13.02 1.71
C ALA A 10 13.85 -12.89 3.22
N GLY A 11 12.65 -12.50 3.64
CA GLY A 11 12.33 -12.17 5.03
C GLY A 11 12.54 -10.69 5.38
N GLU A 12 13.01 -9.87 4.43
CA GLU A 12 13.19 -8.42 4.60
C GLU A 12 12.30 -7.65 3.60
N ILE A 13 12.24 -6.32 3.73
CA ILE A 13 11.47 -5.47 2.82
C ILE A 13 11.92 -5.69 1.37
N ASP A 14 10.97 -5.93 0.47
CA ASP A 14 11.19 -6.01 -0.98
C ASP A 14 10.52 -4.82 -1.71
N ASN A 15 10.28 -4.96 -3.01
CA ASN A 15 9.57 -3.96 -3.81
C ASN A 15 8.21 -3.58 -3.23
N ARG A 16 7.38 -4.56 -2.82
CA ARG A 16 6.04 -4.34 -2.27
C ARG A 16 6.10 -3.58 -0.96
N GLY A 17 7.02 -3.96 -0.07
CA GLY A 17 7.25 -3.24 1.17
C GLY A 17 7.71 -1.79 0.94
N SER A 18 8.59 -1.55 -0.03
CA SER A 18 9.01 -0.18 -0.36
C SER A 18 7.87 0.70 -0.88
N HIS A 19 6.94 0.12 -1.65
CA HIS A 19 5.74 0.83 -2.11
C HIS A 19 4.78 1.16 -0.97
N PHE A 20 4.62 0.25 0.01
CA PHE A 20 3.84 0.54 1.22
C PHE A 20 4.41 1.74 1.97
N TYR A 21 5.73 1.78 2.21
CA TYR A 21 6.35 2.92 2.90
C TYR A 21 6.25 4.22 2.12
N LEU A 22 6.36 4.18 0.79
CA LEU A 22 6.09 5.35 -0.05
C LEU A 22 4.66 5.86 0.15
N ALA A 23 3.67 4.97 0.10
CA ALA A 23 2.26 5.34 0.29
C ALA A 23 2.00 5.91 1.69
N MET A 24 2.58 5.30 2.74
CA MET A 24 2.44 5.74 4.12
C MET A 24 3.00 7.15 4.33
N TYR A 25 4.25 7.39 3.93
CA TYR A 25 4.85 8.72 4.07
C TYR A 25 4.15 9.77 3.21
N TRP A 26 3.67 9.38 2.03
CA TRP A 26 2.92 10.32 1.20
C TRP A 26 1.58 10.70 1.84
N ALA A 27 0.85 9.73 2.38
CA ALA A 27 -0.39 10.01 3.10
C ALA A 27 -0.14 10.90 4.34
N GLU A 28 0.93 10.63 5.08
CA GLU A 28 1.35 11.46 6.23
C GLU A 28 1.63 12.91 5.82
N GLU A 29 2.40 13.14 4.75
CA GLU A 29 2.68 14.49 4.25
C GLU A 29 1.42 15.21 3.76
N LEU A 30 0.50 14.49 3.11
CA LEU A 30 -0.79 15.03 2.67
C LEU A 30 -1.74 15.36 3.84
N ALA A 31 -1.67 14.58 4.92
CA ALA A 31 -2.41 14.83 6.15
C ALA A 31 -1.80 15.96 7.00
N ASN A 32 -0.50 16.28 6.83
CA ASN A 32 0.20 17.28 7.62
C ASN A 32 0.32 18.66 6.94
N GLN A 33 0.13 18.74 5.62
CA GLN A 33 0.19 20.02 4.90
C GLN A 33 -0.98 20.96 5.24
N ASP A 34 -0.78 22.27 5.01
CA ASP A 34 -1.77 23.33 5.30
C ASP A 34 -2.16 24.16 4.06
N LYS A 35 -1.83 23.68 2.86
CA LYS A 35 -2.14 24.33 1.58
C LYS A 35 -3.53 24.01 1.05
N ASP A 36 -4.07 22.84 1.39
CA ASP A 36 -5.36 22.35 0.94
C ASP A 36 -6.07 21.61 2.08
N ALA A 37 -7.11 22.22 2.66
CA ALA A 37 -7.83 21.66 3.81
C ALA A 37 -8.67 20.43 3.46
N GLU A 38 -9.19 20.35 2.23
CA GLU A 38 -10.00 19.21 1.77
C GLU A 38 -9.10 17.99 1.59
N LEU A 39 -7.96 18.17 0.92
CA LEU A 39 -6.96 17.12 0.74
C LEU A 39 -6.40 16.63 2.09
N LYS A 40 -6.18 17.56 3.03
CA LYS A 40 -5.77 17.23 4.40
C LYS A 40 -6.80 16.33 5.09
N ALA A 41 -8.06 16.73 5.06
CA ALA A 41 -9.15 15.99 5.71
C ALA A 41 -9.33 14.59 5.09
N GLU A 42 -9.14 14.47 3.78
CA GLU A 42 -9.22 13.20 3.05
C GLU A 42 -8.09 12.23 3.45
N PHE A 43 -6.86 12.71 3.53
CA PHE A 43 -5.69 11.87 3.80
C PHE A 43 -5.42 11.62 5.27
N THR A 44 -5.98 12.41 6.19
CA THR A 44 -5.88 12.18 7.64
C THR A 44 -6.28 10.75 8.06
N PRO A 45 -7.49 10.25 7.76
CA PRO A 45 -7.86 8.88 8.14
C PRO A 45 -7.04 7.81 7.42
N VAL A 46 -6.54 8.10 6.20
CA VAL A 46 -5.67 7.18 5.46
C VAL A 46 -4.31 7.06 6.14
N ALA A 47 -3.70 8.18 6.51
CA ALA A 47 -2.42 8.23 7.21
C ALA A 47 -2.50 7.51 8.57
N GLU A 48 -3.56 7.77 9.34
CA GLU A 48 -3.81 7.09 10.62
C GLU A 48 -4.01 5.57 10.45
N ALA A 49 -4.77 5.16 9.43
CA ALA A 49 -4.99 3.74 9.14
C ALA A 49 -3.71 3.03 8.70
N LEU A 50 -2.88 3.64 7.86
CA LEU A 50 -1.59 3.07 7.44
C LEU A 50 -0.61 2.98 8.62
N ALA A 51 -0.50 4.03 9.43
CA ALA A 51 0.40 4.06 10.58
C ALA A 51 0.00 3.05 11.67
N SER A 52 -1.30 2.98 12.00
CA SER A 52 -1.81 2.04 13.03
C SER A 52 -1.69 0.58 12.60
N ASN A 53 -1.63 0.29 11.30
CA ASN A 53 -1.51 -1.06 10.76
C ASN A 53 -0.12 -1.39 10.20
N GLU A 54 0.91 -0.54 10.43
CA GLU A 54 2.23 -0.70 9.81
C GLU A 54 2.80 -2.11 10.04
N SER A 55 2.84 -2.57 11.29
CA SER A 55 3.38 -3.89 11.63
C SER A 55 2.63 -5.01 10.91
N THR A 56 1.30 -4.99 10.97
CA THR A 56 0.44 -6.00 10.33
C THR A 56 0.68 -6.05 8.82
N ILE A 57 0.72 -4.90 8.16
CA ILE A 57 0.94 -4.80 6.71
C ILE A 57 2.34 -5.35 6.36
N VAL A 58 3.37 -4.95 7.10
CA VAL A 58 4.75 -5.43 6.87
C VAL A 58 4.84 -6.95 7.07
N ASP A 59 4.20 -7.50 8.10
CA ASP A 59 4.18 -8.94 8.36
C ASP A 59 3.44 -9.72 7.26
N GLU A 60 2.31 -9.20 6.76
CA GLU A 60 1.60 -9.77 5.62
C GLU A 60 2.47 -9.80 4.35
N LEU A 61 3.24 -8.73 4.11
CA LEU A 61 4.14 -8.63 2.95
C LEU A 61 5.39 -9.52 3.06
N ILE A 62 5.89 -9.76 4.27
CA ILE A 62 7.09 -10.57 4.51
C ILE A 62 6.76 -12.08 4.59
N SER A 63 5.66 -12.46 5.22
CA SER A 63 5.32 -13.87 5.51
C SER A 63 5.09 -14.77 4.29
N ILE A 64 4.84 -14.16 3.13
CA ILE A 64 4.68 -14.86 1.85
C ILE A 64 6.02 -15.09 1.12
N GLN A 65 7.10 -14.46 1.57
CA GLN A 65 8.39 -14.55 0.90
C GLN A 65 9.03 -15.93 1.08
N GLY A 66 9.95 -16.27 0.17
CA GLY A 66 10.66 -17.56 0.18
C GLY A 66 9.82 -18.75 -0.28
N LYS A 67 8.57 -18.53 -0.69
CA LYS A 67 7.69 -19.55 -1.26
C LYS A 67 7.59 -19.36 -2.79
N PRO A 68 7.54 -20.45 -3.57
CA PRO A 68 7.22 -20.37 -4.99
C PRO A 68 5.85 -19.72 -5.20
N VAL A 69 5.73 -18.93 -6.25
CA VAL A 69 4.47 -18.32 -6.70
C VAL A 69 4.30 -18.63 -8.17
N ASP A 70 3.12 -19.13 -8.53
CA ASP A 70 2.75 -19.38 -9.92
C ASP A 70 1.88 -18.21 -10.41
N ILE A 71 2.24 -17.68 -11.57
CA ILE A 71 1.53 -16.59 -12.26
C ILE A 71 1.06 -17.01 -13.65
N ASP A 72 1.09 -18.32 -13.96
CA ASP A 72 0.66 -18.93 -15.22
C ASP A 72 1.25 -18.25 -16.47
N GLY A 73 2.57 -18.04 -16.47
CA GLY A 73 3.27 -17.44 -17.58
C GLY A 73 4.59 -16.79 -17.19
N TYR A 74 5.26 -16.22 -18.19
CA TYR A 74 6.50 -15.46 -17.99
C TYR A 74 6.49 -14.15 -18.78
N TYR A 75 6.36 -14.24 -20.11
CA TYR A 75 6.21 -13.05 -20.97
C TYR A 75 4.77 -12.53 -20.99
N PHE A 76 3.81 -13.41 -20.73
CA PHE A 76 2.38 -13.12 -20.68
C PHE A 76 1.79 -13.93 -19.53
N ALA A 77 1.85 -13.36 -18.33
CA ALA A 77 1.31 -13.96 -17.12
C ALA A 77 -0.20 -13.71 -17.03
N ASP A 78 -0.90 -14.51 -16.24
CA ASP A 78 -2.28 -14.22 -15.88
C ASP A 78 -2.34 -12.98 -14.97
N ASP A 79 -3.13 -11.99 -15.38
CA ASP A 79 -3.23 -10.70 -14.68
C ASP A 79 -3.80 -10.84 -13.27
N ASN A 80 -4.71 -11.79 -13.04
CA ASN A 80 -5.31 -11.99 -11.72
C ASN A 80 -4.30 -12.63 -10.77
N LEU A 81 -3.63 -13.69 -11.21
CA LEU A 81 -2.59 -14.36 -10.43
C LEU A 81 -1.41 -13.40 -10.12
N ALA A 82 -1.00 -12.59 -11.10
CA ALA A 82 0.03 -11.58 -10.91
C ALA A 82 -0.41 -10.48 -9.92
N SER A 83 -1.65 -9.99 -10.04
CA SER A 83 -2.22 -9.00 -9.12
C SER A 83 -2.27 -9.53 -7.69
N ASP A 84 -2.75 -10.76 -7.49
CA ASP A 84 -2.84 -11.40 -6.17
C ASP A 84 -1.46 -11.61 -5.54
N ALA A 85 -0.47 -12.06 -6.33
CA ALA A 85 0.91 -12.22 -5.90
C ALA A 85 1.57 -10.89 -5.48
N MET A 86 1.23 -9.80 -6.17
CA MET A 86 1.82 -8.48 -5.95
C MET A 86 1.09 -7.66 -4.87
N ARG A 87 -0.14 -8.04 -4.51
CA ARG A 87 -0.97 -7.35 -3.50
C ARG A 87 -1.41 -8.30 -2.37
N PRO A 88 -0.49 -9.02 -1.70
CA PRO A 88 -0.87 -10.05 -0.74
C PRO A 88 -1.39 -9.48 0.59
N SER A 89 -1.13 -8.20 0.90
CA SER A 89 -1.61 -7.56 2.13
C SER A 89 -3.08 -7.16 2.00
N GLN A 90 -3.96 -7.95 2.60
CA GLN A 90 -5.40 -7.62 2.67
C GLN A 90 -5.63 -6.34 3.48
N THR A 91 -4.84 -6.11 4.52
CA THR A 91 -4.96 -4.93 5.37
C THR A 91 -4.63 -3.67 4.56
N PHE A 92 -3.52 -3.66 3.83
CA PHE A 92 -3.15 -2.53 2.97
C PHE A 92 -4.17 -2.30 1.85
N ASN A 93 -4.61 -3.36 1.18
CA ASN A 93 -5.62 -3.26 0.12
C ASN A 93 -6.95 -2.65 0.62
N LYS A 94 -7.38 -2.99 1.84
CA LYS A 94 -8.61 -2.43 2.44
C LYS A 94 -8.48 -0.93 2.72
N VAL A 95 -7.34 -0.49 3.24
CA VAL A 95 -7.09 0.94 3.50
C VAL A 95 -7.16 1.75 2.19
N LEU A 96 -6.54 1.26 1.12
CA LEU A 96 -6.55 1.92 -0.20
C LEU A 96 -7.92 1.87 -0.89
N ALA A 97 -8.72 0.82 -0.68
CA ALA A 97 -10.07 0.76 -1.23
C ALA A 97 -11.02 1.79 -0.57
N GLY A 98 -10.84 2.02 0.74
CA GLY A 98 -11.60 3.02 1.50
C GLY A 98 -11.37 4.45 1.01
N SER A 99 -10.13 4.82 0.66
CA SER A 99 -9.83 6.16 0.12
C SER A 99 -10.44 6.40 -1.26
N SER A 100 -10.49 5.38 -2.12
CA SER A 100 -11.11 5.49 -3.45
C SER A 100 -12.61 5.75 -3.41
N GLN A 101 -13.33 5.21 -2.42
CA GLN A 101 -14.76 5.48 -2.26
C GLN A 101 -15.06 6.90 -1.82
N THR A 102 -14.22 7.50 -0.98
CA THR A 102 -14.42 8.87 -0.49
C THR A 102 -14.09 9.88 -1.59
N PHE A 103 -12.98 9.71 -2.32
CA PHE A 103 -12.64 10.51 -3.50
C PHE A 103 -13.75 10.53 -4.56
N ASN A 104 -14.32 9.37 -4.89
CA ASN A 104 -15.40 9.28 -5.88
C ASN A 104 -16.71 9.92 -5.39
N LYS A 105 -16.98 9.93 -4.09
CA LYS A 105 -18.14 10.62 -3.51
C LYS A 105 -18.00 12.14 -3.56
N VAL A 106 -16.79 12.67 -3.34
CA VAL A 106 -16.50 14.10 -3.48
C VAL A 106 -16.71 14.56 -4.93
N LEU A 107 -16.20 13.80 -5.90
CA LEU A 107 -16.38 14.11 -7.33
C LEU A 107 -17.83 13.97 -7.81
N ALA A 108 -18.59 13.01 -7.28
CA ALA A 108 -20.01 12.84 -7.63
C ALA A 108 -20.94 13.87 -6.97
N GLY A 109 -20.42 14.69 -6.05
CA GLY A 109 -21.14 15.79 -5.39
C GLY A 109 -20.96 17.16 -6.05
N LEU A 110 -20.20 17.23 -7.15
CA LEU A 110 -20.05 18.37 -8.06
C LEU A 110 -20.83 18.13 -9.35
#